data_AF-A0A1A8C544-F1
#
_entry.id   AF-A0A1A8C544-F1
#
_cell.length_a   1.000
_cell.length_b   1.000
_cell.length_c   1.000
_cell.angle_alpha   90.00
_cell.angle_beta   90.00
_cell.angle_gamma   90.00
#
_symmetry.space_group_name_H-M   'P 1'
#
loop_
_entity.id
_entity.type
_entity.pdbx_description
1 polymer ?
#
loop_
_entity_poly.entity_id
_entity_poly.type
_entity_poly.pdbx_seq_one_letter_code
_entity_poly.pdbx_strand_id
1 'polypeptide(L)'
;CALRIKPKDFIYEFSGNKTVRECSGSFVYDHTEVHQSIVTDWDLVCDREWLAKLCQPTFMLGVLIGALVFGDMADRVGRVRILMFTSLCQFGLGVSVAFSLNYFFFVVLRFLLAMVSSGYLVVVFVYVTEFTGIKVRTWTSMHVHAAFAVGIMVVALTGYLVRVWWIYQIILSICTSPFLLFCWKFPETPFYLVAKGHFKETQTLLETIARING
;
A
#
# COMPACT_ATOMS: atom_id res chain seq x y z
N CYS A 1 -8.75 24.75 -25.21
CA CYS A 1 -8.70 23.30 -24.98
C CYS A 1 -7.51 22.71 -25.75
N ALA A 2 -6.50 22.23 -25.03
CA ALA A 2 -5.29 21.70 -25.63
C ALA A 2 -5.52 20.21 -25.93
N LEU A 3 -5.66 19.85 -27.20
CA LEU A 3 -5.91 18.47 -27.61
C LEU A 3 -4.61 17.68 -27.54
N ARG A 4 -4.66 16.49 -26.93
CA ARG A 4 -3.55 15.55 -26.91
C ARG A 4 -3.53 14.84 -28.27
N ILE A 5 -2.79 15.38 -29.23
CA ILE A 5 -2.72 14.84 -30.59
C ILE A 5 -1.58 13.82 -30.63
N LYS A 6 -1.85 12.67 -31.26
CA LYS A 6 -0.97 11.50 -31.54
C LYS A 6 0.46 11.56 -30.96
N PRO A 7 0.88 10.54 -30.17
CA PRO A 7 2.27 10.46 -29.74
C PRO A 7 3.20 10.30 -30.94
N LYS A 8 4.15 11.21 -31.11
CA LYS A 8 5.40 10.97 -31.85
C LYS A 8 6.49 10.84 -30.77
N ASP A 9 7.21 9.72 -30.77
CA ASP A 9 8.35 9.48 -29.87
C ASP A 9 8.04 9.70 -28.37
N PHE A 10 6.88 9.19 -27.90
CA PHE A 10 6.40 9.34 -26.52
C PHE A 10 6.16 10.78 -26.03
N ILE A 11 6.30 11.78 -26.92
CA ILE A 11 6.00 13.18 -26.66
C ILE A 11 4.61 13.47 -27.25
N TYR A 12 3.72 14.00 -26.42
CA TYR A 12 2.42 14.45 -26.86
C TYR A 12 2.51 15.91 -27.30
N GLU A 13 2.28 16.18 -28.58
CA GLU A 13 2.13 17.55 -29.07
C GLU A 13 0.79 18.11 -28.60
N PHE A 14 0.86 19.20 -27.83
CA PHE A 14 -0.31 19.98 -27.46
C PHE A 14 -0.53 21.09 -28.49
N SER A 15 -1.68 21.06 -29.17
CA SER A 15 -2.14 22.18 -30.00
C SER A 15 -3.14 23.03 -29.23
N GLY A 16 -2.80 24.29 -28.97
CA GLY A 16 -3.68 25.30 -28.37
C GLY A 16 -3.15 25.94 -27.07
N ASN A 17 -3.59 27.17 -26.80
CA ASN A 17 -3.25 27.89 -25.57
C ASN A 17 -4.17 27.42 -24.41
N LYS A 18 -3.60 26.93 -23.31
CA LYS A 18 -4.35 26.39 -22.15
C LYS A 18 -5.28 27.43 -21.51
N THR A 19 -4.98 28.73 -21.66
CA THR A 19 -5.71 29.83 -21.03
C THR A 19 -6.93 30.34 -21.82
N VAL A 20 -7.17 29.85 -23.04
CA VAL A 20 -8.08 30.53 -24.00
C VAL A 20 -9.45 29.86 -24.13
N ARG A 21 -9.66 28.65 -23.59
CA ARG A 21 -11.00 28.02 -23.58
C ARG A 21 -11.08 26.89 -22.55
N GLU A 22 -12.05 26.98 -21.63
CA GLU A 22 -12.48 25.87 -20.77
C GLU A 22 -12.70 24.62 -21.63
N CYS A 23 -12.26 23.45 -21.15
CA CYS A 23 -12.52 22.21 -21.85
C CYS A 23 -13.95 21.74 -21.56
N SER A 24 -14.91 22.39 -22.23
CA SER A 24 -16.31 22.06 -22.23
C SER A 24 -16.62 21.11 -23.40
N GLY A 25 -16.74 19.80 -23.13
CA GLY A 25 -17.11 18.79 -24.13
C GLY A 25 -16.99 17.35 -23.62
N SER A 26 -17.52 16.40 -24.40
CA SER A 26 -17.32 14.96 -24.21
C SER A 26 -15.90 14.55 -24.60
N PHE A 27 -15.18 13.87 -23.70
CA PHE A 27 -13.83 13.40 -23.94
C PHE A 27 -13.85 12.05 -24.69
N VAL A 28 -12.95 11.88 -25.65
CA VAL A 28 -12.71 10.60 -26.32
C VAL A 28 -11.36 10.08 -25.85
N TYR A 29 -11.38 8.93 -25.17
CA TYR A 29 -10.19 8.28 -24.65
C TYR A 29 -9.76 7.14 -25.57
N ASP A 30 -8.45 6.94 -25.71
CA ASP A 30 -7.91 5.78 -26.40
C ASP A 30 -7.87 4.59 -25.44
N HIS A 31 -8.67 3.56 -25.75
CA HIS A 31 -8.85 2.36 -24.92
C HIS A 31 -8.02 1.16 -25.41
N THR A 32 -7.11 1.35 -26.37
CA THR A 32 -6.29 0.28 -26.94
C THR A 32 -5.33 -0.34 -25.92
N GLU A 33 -4.70 0.49 -25.08
CA GLU A 33 -3.71 0.05 -24.07
C GLU A 33 -4.25 0.01 -22.64
N VAL A 34 -5.23 0.88 -22.32
CA VAL A 34 -5.85 0.97 -20.99
C VAL A 34 -7.37 1.04 -21.15
N HIS A 35 -8.06 -0.04 -20.79
CA HIS A 35 -9.50 -0.11 -20.92
C HIS A 35 -10.23 0.87 -19.99
N GLN A 36 -9.86 0.92 -18.71
CA GLN A 36 -10.52 1.79 -17.73
C GLN A 36 -9.55 2.24 -16.65
N SER A 37 -9.44 3.56 -16.46
CA SER A 37 -8.57 4.18 -15.46
C SER A 37 -9.32 5.20 -14.61
N ILE A 38 -8.75 5.52 -13.45
CA ILE A 38 -9.23 6.58 -12.55
C ILE A 38 -9.37 7.92 -13.29
N VAL A 39 -8.46 8.22 -14.23
CA VAL A 39 -8.46 9.48 -15.00
C VAL A 39 -9.61 9.52 -16.01
N THR A 40 -9.92 8.38 -16.64
CA THR A 40 -11.00 8.27 -17.63
C THR A 40 -12.38 8.17 -17.00
N ASP A 41 -12.49 7.63 -15.78
CA ASP A 41 -13.79 7.45 -15.11
C ASP A 41 -14.34 8.74 -14.51
N TRP A 42 -13.47 9.66 -14.10
CA TRP A 42 -13.86 10.95 -13.50
C TRP A 42 -13.42 12.17 -14.31
N ASP A 43 -13.07 11.98 -15.58
CA ASP A 43 -12.64 13.02 -16.52
C ASP A 43 -11.61 13.99 -15.91
N LEU A 44 -10.55 13.44 -15.30
CA LEU A 44 -9.52 14.20 -14.57
C LEU A 44 -8.48 14.83 -15.53
N VAL A 45 -8.96 15.48 -16.58
CA VAL A 45 -8.17 16.11 -17.65
C VAL A 45 -8.39 17.63 -17.66
N CYS A 46 -7.50 18.34 -18.35
CA CYS A 46 -7.60 19.79 -18.58
C CYS A 46 -7.68 20.58 -17.27
N ASP A 47 -8.81 21.25 -17.00
CA ASP A 47 -9.00 22.07 -15.79
C ASP A 47 -9.03 21.24 -14.49
N ARG A 48 -9.23 19.91 -14.61
CA ARG A 48 -9.22 18.96 -13.49
C ARG A 48 -7.95 18.12 -13.42
N GLU A 49 -6.94 18.39 -14.25
CA GLU A 49 -5.65 17.66 -14.24
C GLU A 49 -4.93 17.76 -12.88
N TRP A 50 -5.09 18.88 -12.18
CA TRP A 50 -4.50 19.09 -10.86
C TRP A 50 -5.01 18.08 -9.82
N LEU A 51 -6.25 17.61 -9.93
CA LEU A 51 -6.82 16.58 -9.05
C LEU A 51 -6.09 15.24 -9.25
N ALA A 52 -5.82 14.84 -10.51
CA ALA A 52 -5.02 13.64 -10.76
C ALA A 52 -3.60 13.76 -10.17
N LYS A 53 -2.98 14.94 -10.27
CA LYS A 53 -1.65 15.20 -9.70
C LYS A 53 -1.64 15.23 -8.18
N LEU A 54 -2.74 15.62 -7.53
CA LEU A 54 -2.85 15.64 -6.07
C LEU A 54 -2.94 14.24 -5.44
N CYS A 55 -3.30 13.21 -6.20
CA CYS A 55 -3.39 11.85 -5.67
C CYS A 55 -2.05 11.36 -5.07
N GLN A 56 -0.93 11.63 -5.74
CA GLN A 56 0.41 11.18 -5.32
C GLN A 56 0.92 11.85 -4.02
N PRO A 57 0.94 13.20 -3.89
CA PRO A 57 1.36 13.83 -2.65
C PRO A 57 0.44 13.48 -1.49
N THR A 58 -0.87 13.35 -1.73
CA THR A 58 -1.81 12.88 -0.70
C THR A 58 -1.46 11.47 -0.24
N PHE A 59 -1.17 10.55 -1.17
CA PHE A 59 -0.71 9.21 -0.83
C PHE A 59 0.57 9.23 0.02
N MET A 60 1.58 10.02 -0.37
CA MET A 60 2.83 10.14 0.38
C MET A 60 2.66 10.77 1.76
N LEU A 61 1.76 11.73 1.91
CA LEU A 61 1.39 12.27 3.22
C LEU A 61 0.77 11.18 4.11
N GLY A 62 -0.06 10.31 3.52
CA GLY A 62 -0.58 9.13 4.21
C GLY A 62 0.55 8.20 4.65
N VAL A 63 1.51 7.88 3.78
CA VAL A 63 2.68 7.06 4.15
C VAL A 63 3.42 7.66 5.36
N LEU A 64 3.69 8.97 5.34
CA LEU A 64 4.38 9.66 6.43
C LEU A 64 3.63 9.53 7.77
N ILE A 65 2.34 9.86 7.77
CA ILE A 65 1.51 9.81 8.98
C ILE A 65 1.38 8.37 9.48
N GLY A 66 1.20 7.41 8.57
CA GLY A 66 1.12 5.99 8.87
C GLY A 66 2.35 5.47 9.60
N ALA A 67 3.55 5.78 9.09
CA ALA A 67 4.80 5.35 9.72
C ALA A 67 4.95 5.88 11.15
N LEU A 68 4.59 7.14 11.39
CA LEU A 68 4.69 7.77 12.72
C LEU A 68 3.67 7.20 13.71
N VAL A 69 2.41 7.14 13.31
CA VAL A 69 1.30 6.73 14.20
C VAL A 69 1.39 5.25 14.52
N PHE A 70 1.50 4.38 13.50
CA PHE A 70 1.52 2.94 13.74
C PHE A 70 2.85 2.46 14.35
N GLY A 71 3.95 3.17 14.11
CA GLY A 71 5.22 2.94 14.82
C GLY A 71 5.06 3.13 16.33
N ASP A 72 4.61 4.30 16.78
CA ASP A 72 4.38 4.58 18.21
C ASP A 72 3.32 3.65 18.82
N MET A 73 2.24 3.36 18.08
CA MET A 73 1.21 2.44 18.56
C MET A 73 1.72 1.00 18.75
N ALA A 74 2.56 0.50 17.84
CA ALA A 74 3.14 -0.84 17.95
C ALA A 74 4.06 -0.99 19.16
N ASP A 75 4.75 0.09 19.53
CA ASP A 75 5.58 0.11 20.73
C ASP A 75 4.75 0.03 22.01
N ARG A 76 3.57 0.66 22.05
CA ARG A 76 2.71 0.69 23.25
C ARG A 76 1.83 -0.54 23.41
N VAL A 77 1.18 -0.97 22.33
CA VAL A 77 0.10 -1.97 22.31
C VAL A 77 0.61 -3.40 22.10
N GLY A 78 1.76 -3.55 21.43
CA GLY A 78 2.30 -4.83 20.97
C GLY A 78 2.36 -4.91 19.44
N ARG A 79 3.33 -5.66 18.92
CA ARG A 79 3.61 -5.68 17.47
C ARG A 79 2.55 -6.50 16.75
N VAL A 80 2.21 -7.68 17.27
CA VAL A 80 1.26 -8.59 16.60
C VAL A 80 -0.14 -7.99 16.55
N ARG A 81 -0.59 -7.34 17.62
CA ARG A 81 -1.92 -6.69 17.63
C ARG A 81 -2.07 -5.60 16.58
N ILE A 82 -1.07 -4.72 16.45
CA ILE A 82 -1.08 -3.67 15.44
C ILE A 82 -0.92 -4.25 14.04
N LEU A 83 -0.13 -5.31 13.88
CA LEU A 83 0.03 -6.00 12.62
C LEU A 83 -1.30 -6.64 12.16
N MET A 84 -2.05 -7.28 13.06
CA MET A 84 -3.39 -7.80 12.76
C MET A 84 -4.38 -6.68 12.41
N PHE A 85 -4.39 -5.61 13.20
CA PHE A 85 -5.26 -4.46 12.96
C PHE A 85 -5.00 -3.82 11.59
N THR A 86 -3.73 -3.52 11.30
CA THR A 86 -3.34 -2.91 10.02
C THR A 86 -3.62 -3.84 8.85
N SER A 87 -3.40 -5.16 8.98
CA SER A 87 -3.76 -6.11 7.92
C SER A 87 -5.26 -6.14 7.63
N LEU A 88 -6.11 -6.16 8.67
CA LEU A 88 -7.57 -6.13 8.53
C LEU A 88 -8.04 -4.83 7.88
N CYS A 89 -7.51 -3.69 8.34
CA CYS A 89 -7.81 -2.39 7.76
C CYS A 89 -7.34 -2.30 6.30
N GLN A 90 -6.17 -2.84 5.96
CA GLN A 90 -5.66 -2.83 4.59
C GLN A 90 -6.57 -3.61 3.64
N PHE A 91 -7.05 -4.79 4.06
CA PHE A 91 -7.99 -5.57 3.27
C PHE A 91 -9.34 -4.85 3.10
N GLY A 92 -9.93 -4.37 4.21
CA GLY A 92 -11.22 -3.69 4.18
C GLY A 92 -11.20 -2.40 3.34
N LEU A 93 -10.16 -1.57 3.53
CA LEU A 93 -9.94 -0.36 2.73
C LEU A 93 -9.64 -0.70 1.27
N GLY A 94 -8.84 -1.75 1.01
CA GLY A 94 -8.51 -2.21 -0.34
C GLY A 94 -9.75 -2.57 -1.15
N VAL A 95 -10.64 -3.37 -0.56
CA VAL A 95 -11.95 -3.71 -1.16
C VAL A 95 -12.81 -2.47 -1.32
N SER A 96 -12.87 -1.59 -0.30
CA SER A 96 -13.67 -0.36 -0.36
C SER A 96 -13.24 0.58 -1.50
N VAL A 97 -11.94 0.66 -1.80
CA VAL A 97 -11.41 1.45 -2.92
C VAL A 97 -11.97 0.95 -4.25
N ALA A 98 -12.11 -0.37 -4.42
CA ALA A 98 -12.63 -0.96 -5.66
C ALA A 98 -14.09 -0.56 -5.94
N PHE A 99 -14.87 -0.27 -4.90
CA PHE A 99 -16.27 0.14 -5.01
C PHE A 99 -16.46 1.68 -4.90
N SER A 100 -15.38 2.45 -4.98
CA SER A 100 -15.49 3.90 -4.89
C SER A 100 -16.13 4.50 -6.15
N LEU A 101 -17.25 5.20 -5.95
CA LEU A 101 -18.01 5.86 -7.04
C LEU A 101 -17.69 7.35 -7.17
N ASN A 102 -17.09 7.95 -6.14
CA ASN A 102 -16.78 9.37 -6.07
C ASN A 102 -15.27 9.59 -5.91
N TYR A 103 -14.71 10.53 -6.69
CA TYR A 103 -13.29 10.90 -6.63
C TYR A 103 -12.81 11.26 -5.22
N PHE A 104 -13.55 12.09 -4.46
CA PHE A 104 -13.12 12.49 -3.12
C PHE A 104 -13.10 11.30 -2.16
N PHE A 105 -14.09 10.41 -2.28
CA PHE A 105 -14.13 9.19 -1.49
C PHE A 105 -12.96 8.26 -1.85
N PHE A 106 -12.65 8.13 -3.14
CA PHE A 106 -11.48 7.37 -3.61
C PHE A 106 -10.17 7.92 -3.03
N VAL A 107 -9.96 9.25 -3.07
CA VAL A 107 -8.74 9.89 -2.54
C VAL A 107 -8.61 9.67 -1.03
N VAL A 108 -9.70 9.84 -0.27
CA VAL A 108 -9.69 9.59 1.18
C VAL A 108 -9.37 8.13 1.49
N LEU A 109 -10.01 7.19 0.79
CA LEU A 109 -9.73 5.76 0.98
C LEU A 109 -8.28 5.42 0.61
N ARG A 110 -7.75 5.98 -0.47
CA ARG A 110 -6.33 5.81 -0.86
C ARG A 110 -5.38 6.37 0.18
N PHE A 111 -5.70 7.52 0.77
CA PHE A 111 -4.93 8.10 1.86
C PHE A 111 -4.91 7.19 3.10
N LEU A 112 -6.08 6.70 3.52
CA LEU A 112 -6.20 5.75 4.63
C LEU A 112 -5.44 4.44 4.33
N LEU A 113 -5.56 3.92 3.11
CA LEU A 113 -4.86 2.72 2.68
C LEU A 113 -3.33 2.91 2.73
N ALA A 114 -2.83 4.08 2.29
CA ALA A 114 -1.41 4.43 2.35
C ALA A 114 -0.89 4.50 3.79
N MET A 115 -1.66 5.13 4.69
CA MET A 115 -1.33 5.18 6.12
C MET A 115 -1.19 3.78 6.71
N VAL A 116 -2.19 2.92 6.48
CA VAL A 116 -2.22 1.57 7.02
C VAL A 116 -1.10 0.71 6.42
N SER A 117 -0.85 0.82 5.12
CA SER A 117 0.18 0.05 4.43
C SER A 117 1.60 0.41 4.89
N SER A 118 1.86 1.70 5.09
CA SER A 118 3.14 2.15 5.64
C SER A 118 3.33 1.66 7.08
N GLY A 119 2.29 1.78 7.92
CA GLY A 119 2.31 1.25 9.27
C GLY A 119 2.59 -0.25 9.32
N TYR A 120 1.92 -1.02 8.46
CA TYR A 120 2.16 -2.46 8.32
C TYR A 120 3.62 -2.77 8.00
N LEU A 121 4.23 -2.08 7.03
CA LEU A 121 5.63 -2.30 6.66
C LEU A 121 6.60 -2.00 7.81
N VAL A 122 6.38 -0.90 8.54
CA VAL A 122 7.21 -0.54 9.71
C VAL A 122 7.10 -1.61 10.79
N VAL A 123 5.88 -2.04 11.12
CA VAL A 123 5.65 -3.03 12.19
C VAL A 123 6.18 -4.41 11.82
N VAL A 124 6.02 -4.85 10.56
CA VAL A 124 6.59 -6.10 10.06
C VAL A 124 8.11 -6.08 10.13
N PHE A 125 8.73 -4.97 9.71
CA PHE A 125 10.18 -4.83 9.77
C PHE A 125 10.68 -4.96 11.22
N VAL A 126 10.08 -4.22 12.15
CA VAL A 126 10.43 -4.29 13.58
C VAL A 126 10.21 -5.71 14.12
N TYR A 127 9.05 -6.31 13.86
CA TYR A 127 8.71 -7.66 14.29
C TYR A 127 9.79 -8.66 13.86
N VAL A 128 10.13 -8.70 12.57
CA VAL A 128 11.14 -9.63 12.04
C VAL A 128 12.50 -9.36 12.67
N THR A 129 12.92 -8.10 12.79
CA THR A 129 14.23 -7.77 13.36
C THR A 129 14.34 -8.09 14.86
N GLU A 130 13.24 -8.02 15.61
CA GLU A 130 13.20 -8.37 17.03
C GLU A 130 13.27 -9.88 17.27
N PHE A 131 12.78 -10.71 16.34
CA PHE A 131 12.96 -12.16 16.40
C PHE A 131 14.37 -12.60 15.99
N THR A 132 15.08 -11.80 15.20
CA THR A 132 16.42 -12.13 14.73
C THR A 132 17.51 -11.53 15.61
N GLY A 133 18.49 -12.34 16.01
CA GLY A 133 19.65 -11.86 16.75
C GLY A 133 20.50 -10.86 15.95
N ILE A 134 21.26 -10.02 16.67
CA ILE A 134 22.09 -8.93 16.11
C ILE A 134 22.99 -9.40 14.97
N LYS A 135 23.53 -10.62 15.04
CA LYS A 135 24.46 -11.20 14.06
C LYS A 135 23.86 -11.35 12.65
N VAL A 136 22.58 -11.68 12.54
CA VAL A 136 21.91 -11.96 11.26
C VAL A 136 20.92 -10.87 10.84
N ARG A 137 20.69 -9.89 11.72
CA ARG A 137 19.69 -8.81 11.52
C ARG A 137 19.83 -8.08 10.19
N THR A 138 21.05 -7.77 9.74
CA THR A 138 21.28 -7.10 8.45
C THR A 138 20.85 -7.98 7.28
N TRP A 139 21.24 -9.26 7.29
CA TRP A 139 20.84 -10.23 6.27
C TRP A 139 19.33 -10.42 6.21
N THR A 140 18.67 -10.54 7.37
CA THR A 140 17.21 -10.64 7.44
C THR A 140 16.53 -9.38 6.92
N SER A 141 17.04 -8.20 7.26
CA SER A 141 16.53 -6.92 6.77
C SER A 141 16.61 -6.84 5.23
N MET A 142 17.69 -7.34 4.63
CA MET A 142 17.83 -7.40 3.17
C MET A 142 16.79 -8.33 2.54
N HIS A 143 16.48 -9.47 3.16
CA HIS A 143 15.45 -10.39 2.66
C HIS A 143 14.05 -9.76 2.72
N VAL A 144 13.73 -9.00 3.77
CA VAL A 144 12.45 -8.27 3.86
C VAL A 144 12.31 -7.27 2.71
N HIS A 145 13.37 -6.50 2.41
CA HIS A 145 13.34 -5.54 1.30
C HIS A 145 13.32 -6.24 -0.07
N ALA A 146 14.01 -7.38 -0.21
CA ALA A 146 13.95 -8.19 -1.42
C ALA A 146 12.53 -8.73 -1.67
N ALA A 147 11.85 -9.22 -0.63
CA ALA A 147 10.46 -9.65 -0.71
C ALA A 147 9.52 -8.50 -1.09
N PHE A 148 9.77 -7.30 -0.57
CA PHE A 148 9.03 -6.09 -0.97
C PHE A 148 9.24 -5.77 -2.46
N ALA A 149 10.48 -5.81 -2.96
CA ALA A 149 10.78 -5.57 -4.37
C ALA A 149 10.09 -6.59 -5.29
N VAL A 150 10.09 -7.87 -4.92
CA VAL A 150 9.34 -8.92 -5.63
C VAL A 150 7.84 -8.60 -5.62
N GLY A 151 7.30 -8.13 -4.49
CA GLY A 151 5.92 -7.66 -4.41
C GLY A 151 5.60 -6.55 -5.41
N ILE A 152 6.48 -5.54 -5.54
CA ILE A 152 6.32 -4.46 -6.53
C ILE A 152 6.36 -5.01 -7.96
N MET A 153 7.23 -5.98 -8.26
CA MET A 153 7.26 -6.63 -9.59
C MET A 153 5.95 -7.35 -9.89
N VAL A 154 5.39 -8.08 -8.93
CA VAL A 154 4.08 -8.75 -9.07
C VAL A 154 2.98 -7.73 -9.30
N VAL A 155 2.95 -6.64 -8.51
CA VAL A 155 2.00 -5.53 -8.65
C VAL A 155 2.07 -4.88 -10.04
N ALA A 156 3.27 -4.71 -10.60
CA ALA A 156 3.47 -4.20 -11.95
C ALA A 156 2.99 -5.19 -13.02
N LEU A 157 3.29 -6.49 -12.87
CA LEU A 157 2.82 -7.54 -13.77
C LEU A 157 1.29 -7.64 -13.77
N THR A 158 0.66 -7.60 -12.60
CA THR A 158 -0.81 -7.58 -12.49
C THR A 158 -1.41 -6.35 -13.19
N GLY A 159 -0.75 -5.18 -13.10
CA GLY A 159 -1.21 -3.97 -13.79
C GLY A 159 -1.05 -4.05 -15.31
N TYR A 160 -0.08 -4.82 -15.80
CA TYR A 160 0.06 -5.12 -17.22
C TYR A 160 -1.03 -6.07 -17.74
N LEU A 161 -1.37 -7.10 -16.96
CA LEU A 161 -2.38 -8.10 -17.32
C LEU A 161 -3.81 -7.59 -17.14
N VAL A 162 -4.06 -6.77 -16.13
CA VAL A 162 -5.39 -6.29 -15.74
C VAL A 162 -5.47 -4.78 -15.96
N ARG A 163 -6.10 -4.39 -17.06
CA ARG A 163 -6.23 -2.99 -17.50
C ARG A 163 -7.49 -2.28 -17.01
N VAL A 164 -8.13 -2.83 -15.99
CA VAL A 164 -9.33 -2.31 -15.33
C VAL A 164 -9.00 -2.07 -13.85
N TRP A 165 -9.03 -0.81 -13.42
CA TRP A 165 -8.47 -0.41 -12.12
C TRP A 165 -9.17 -1.02 -10.90
N TRP A 166 -10.49 -1.24 -10.94
CA TRP A 166 -11.23 -1.81 -9.80
C TRP A 166 -11.00 -3.33 -9.67
N ILE A 167 -10.91 -4.06 -10.78
CA ILE A 167 -10.54 -5.49 -10.80
C ILE A 167 -9.11 -5.66 -10.27
N TYR A 168 -8.20 -4.79 -10.72
CA TYR A 168 -6.83 -4.75 -10.23
C TYR A 168 -6.78 -4.59 -8.70
N GLN A 169 -7.57 -3.67 -8.15
CA GLN A 169 -7.66 -3.43 -6.71
C GLN A 169 -8.22 -4.65 -5.93
N ILE A 170 -9.21 -5.35 -6.49
CA ILE A 170 -9.77 -6.59 -5.90
C ILE A 170 -8.71 -7.69 -5.87
N ILE A 171 -7.99 -7.91 -6.98
CA ILE A 171 -6.94 -8.94 -7.06
C ILE A 171 -5.87 -8.69 -6.00
N LEU A 172 -5.40 -7.45 -5.87
CA LEU A 172 -4.43 -7.08 -4.83
C LEU A 172 -4.96 -7.36 -3.42
N SER A 173 -6.24 -7.03 -3.17
CA SER A 173 -6.87 -7.28 -1.87
C SER A 173 -6.94 -8.77 -1.56
N ILE A 174 -7.32 -9.60 -2.55
CA ILE A 174 -7.36 -11.06 -2.43
C ILE A 174 -5.96 -11.63 -2.15
N CYS A 175 -4.92 -11.14 -2.81
CA CYS A 175 -3.54 -11.58 -2.56
C CYS A 175 -3.09 -11.38 -1.10
N THR A 176 -3.64 -10.37 -0.41
CA THR A 176 -3.35 -10.13 1.02
C THR A 176 -4.18 -10.98 1.98
N SER A 177 -5.28 -11.60 1.52
CA SER A 177 -6.20 -12.37 2.36
C SER A 177 -5.62 -13.60 3.06
N PRO A 178 -4.66 -14.38 2.50
CA PRO A 178 -4.13 -15.55 3.21
C PRO A 178 -3.43 -15.15 4.51
N PHE A 179 -2.80 -13.98 4.53
CA PHE A 179 -2.10 -13.49 5.72
C PHE A 179 -3.06 -13.27 6.90
N LEU A 180 -4.27 -12.78 6.64
CA LEU A 180 -5.31 -12.61 7.68
C LEU A 180 -5.73 -13.93 8.33
N LEU A 181 -5.69 -15.03 7.59
CA LEU A 181 -6.04 -16.36 8.12
C LEU A 181 -4.96 -16.94 9.03
N PHE A 182 -3.72 -16.47 8.91
CA PHE A 182 -2.59 -16.98 9.69
C PHE A 182 -2.08 -16.00 10.75
N CYS A 183 -2.42 -14.71 10.67
CA CYS A 183 -1.86 -13.67 11.54
C CYS A 183 -2.11 -13.89 13.05
N TRP A 184 -3.25 -14.48 13.42
CA TRP A 184 -3.61 -14.80 14.82
C TRP A 184 -2.74 -15.87 15.49
N LYS A 185 -1.97 -16.66 14.72
CA LYS A 185 -1.07 -17.69 15.26
C LYS A 185 0.32 -17.15 15.61
N PHE A 186 0.65 -15.91 15.23
CA PHE A 186 1.97 -15.35 15.47
C PHE A 186 2.13 -14.98 16.95
N PRO A 187 3.22 -15.42 17.61
CA PRO A 187 3.50 -15.02 18.97
C PRO A 187 4.00 -13.57 19.04
N GLU A 188 3.77 -12.89 20.17
CA GLU A 188 4.37 -11.58 20.41
C GLU A 188 5.89 -11.67 20.52
N THR A 189 6.56 -10.55 20.18
CA THR A 189 8.01 -10.45 20.18
C THR A 189 8.59 -10.62 21.59
N PRO A 190 9.75 -11.29 21.74
CA PRO A 190 10.38 -11.53 23.05
C PRO A 190 10.72 -10.21 23.77
N PHE A 191 11.16 -9.19 23.04
CA PHE A 191 11.49 -7.87 23.60
C PHE A 191 10.27 -7.18 24.21
N TYR A 192 9.13 -7.19 23.52
CA TYR A 192 7.89 -6.65 24.06
C TYR A 192 7.43 -7.38 25.33
N LEU A 193 7.50 -8.72 25.35
CA LEU A 193 7.13 -9.52 26.52
C LEU A 193 8.00 -9.21 27.74
N VAL A 194 9.33 -9.08 27.54
CA VAL A 194 10.27 -8.68 28.60
C VAL A 194 9.97 -7.27 29.09
N ALA A 195 9.72 -6.32 28.18
CA ALA A 195 9.40 -4.93 28.54
C ALA A 195 8.09 -4.81 29.36
N LYS A 196 7.14 -5.73 29.16
CA LYS A 196 5.90 -5.81 29.94
C LYS A 196 6.02 -6.66 31.22
N GLY A 197 7.18 -7.25 31.48
CA GLY A 197 7.42 -8.08 32.67
C GLY A 197 6.86 -9.50 32.59
N HIS A 198 6.50 -9.98 31.40
CA HIS A 198 5.93 -11.31 31.17
C HIS A 198 7.02 -12.39 31.04
N PHE A 199 7.90 -12.51 32.04
CA PHE A 199 9.11 -13.35 31.95
C PHE A 199 8.84 -14.84 31.69
N LYS A 200 7.74 -15.39 32.23
CA LYS A 200 7.36 -16.80 32.01
C LYS A 200 7.03 -17.07 30.54
N GLU A 201 6.23 -16.20 29.92
CA GLU A 201 5.86 -16.32 28.51
C GLU A 201 7.09 -16.17 27.60
N THR A 202 7.96 -15.22 27.92
CA THR A 202 9.24 -15.05 27.22
C THR A 202 10.09 -16.32 27.30
N GLN A 203 10.22 -16.93 28.48
CA GLN A 203 11.02 -18.13 28.65
C GLN A 203 10.48 -19.30 27.81
N THR A 204 9.17 -19.56 27.86
CA THR A 204 8.55 -20.61 27.05
C THR A 204 8.73 -20.38 25.55
N LEU A 205 8.63 -19.12 25.11
CA LEU A 205 8.86 -18.73 23.71
C LEU A 205 10.31 -18.96 23.29
N LEU A 206 11.28 -18.52 24.10
CA LEU A 206 12.70 -18.70 23.81
C LEU A 206 13.12 -20.18 23.83
N GLU A 207 12.59 -20.99 24.75
CA GLU A 207 12.82 -22.44 24.77
C GLU A 207 12.27 -23.12 23.50
N THR A 208 11.12 -22.67 23.00
CA THR A 208 10.54 -23.16 21.74
C THR A 208 11.42 -22.80 20.55
N ILE A 209 11.90 -21.54 20.49
CA ILE A 209 12.81 -21.08 19.42
C ILE A 209 14.14 -21.85 19.48
N ALA A 210 14.70 -22.06 20.67
CA ALA A 210 15.93 -22.83 20.87
C ALA A 210 15.76 -24.28 20.38
N ARG A 211 14.64 -24.93 20.72
CA ARG A 211 14.33 -26.29 20.25
C ARG A 211 14.20 -26.39 18.72
N ILE A 212 13.66 -25.36 18.08
CA ILE A 212 13.52 -25.33 16.61
C ILE A 212 14.89 -25.09 15.94
N ASN A 213 15.75 -24.29 16.55
CA ASN A 213 17.05 -23.93 15.96
C ASN A 213 18.14 -25.01 16.12
N GLY A 214 17.97 -25.96 17.04
CA GLY A 214 18.92 -27.06 17.29
C GLY A 214 19.96 -26.70 18.35
#